data_AF-A0A4P7CZD8-F1
#
_entry.id   AF-A0A4P7CZD8-F1
#
_cell.length_a   1.000
_cell.length_b   1.000
_cell.length_c   1.000
_cell.angle_alpha   90.00
_cell.angle_beta   90.00
_cell.angle_gamma   90.00
#
_symmetry.space_group_name_H-M   'P 1'
#
loop_
_entity.id
_entity.type
_entity.pdbx_description
1 polymer ?
#
loop_
_entity_poly.entity_id
_entity_poly.type
_entity_poly.pdbx_seq_one_letter_code
_entity_poly.pdbx_strand_id
1 'polypeptide(L)'
;MELLDNHQWQAGTNSSHTGGDLSSVIDRVLIIAYRKKKKESQRRFWARFGVTQSRGSRFESGAEIPPPVSILLGLYFNKTISDGDLGRAERVLRRPDAPMMLSPGQ
;
A
#
# COMPACT_ATOMS: atom_id res chain seq x y z
N MET A 1 -24.55 -14.65 38.94
CA MET A 1 -23.12 -14.28 38.93
C MET A 1 -22.42 -15.22 37.96
N GLU A 2 -21.66 -14.61 37.04
CA GLU A 2 -20.63 -15.19 36.15
C GLU A 2 -21.11 -16.22 35.10
N LEU A 3 -21.25 -15.86 33.80
CA LEU A 3 -20.25 -15.52 32.76
C LEU A 3 -19.31 -16.70 32.39
N LEU A 4 -19.57 -17.24 31.18
CA LEU A 4 -18.63 -17.67 30.10
C LEU A 4 -17.63 -18.80 30.44
N ASP A 5 -17.35 -19.78 29.58
CA ASP A 5 -16.84 -19.59 28.22
C ASP A 5 -17.28 -20.68 27.23
N ASN A 6 -17.74 -20.20 26.08
CA ASN A 6 -18.27 -20.94 24.96
C ASN A 6 -17.10 -21.36 24.06
N HIS A 7 -16.58 -22.59 24.23
CA HIS A 7 -15.53 -23.15 23.37
C HIS A 7 -16.14 -23.75 22.09
N GLN A 8 -16.40 -22.90 21.10
CA GLN A 8 -16.54 -23.36 19.72
C GLN A 8 -16.16 -22.25 18.73
N TRP A 9 -14.89 -22.26 18.30
CA TRP A 9 -14.47 -21.56 17.08
C TRP A 9 -14.03 -22.60 16.06
N GLN A 10 -14.99 -23.06 15.26
CA GLN A 10 -14.71 -23.62 13.93
C GLN A 10 -14.71 -22.46 12.95
N ALA A 11 -13.54 -22.09 12.44
CA ALA A 11 -13.43 -21.20 11.29
C ALA A 11 -12.94 -22.01 10.09
N GLY A 12 -13.87 -22.73 9.46
CA GLY A 12 -13.72 -23.06 8.06
C GLY A 12 -13.97 -21.81 7.24
N THR A 13 -12.94 -21.30 6.56
CA THR A 13 -13.14 -20.48 5.36
C THR A 13 -12.30 -21.07 4.24
N ASN A 14 -12.98 -21.83 3.38
CA ASN A 14 -12.56 -22.03 2.00
C ASN A 14 -12.41 -20.63 1.36
N SER A 15 -11.19 -20.15 1.23
CA SER A 15 -10.87 -18.98 0.41
C SER A 15 -10.35 -19.43 -0.95
N SER A 16 -11.19 -20.17 -1.67
CA SER A 16 -11.18 -20.12 -3.13
C SER A 16 -12.27 -19.13 -3.48
N HIS A 17 -11.93 -17.97 -4.04
CA HIS A 17 -12.64 -17.24 -5.10
C HIS A 17 -12.12 -15.80 -5.21
N THR A 18 -11.55 -15.49 -6.38
CA THR A 18 -11.53 -14.18 -7.06
C THR A 18 -10.73 -13.02 -6.42
N GLY A 19 -9.44 -13.23 -6.15
CA GLY A 19 -8.45 -12.14 -6.01
C GLY A 19 -7.42 -12.09 -7.16
N GLY A 20 -7.65 -12.89 -8.22
CA GLY A 20 -6.57 -13.44 -9.05
C GLY A 20 -6.14 -12.67 -10.31
N ASP A 21 -6.71 -11.51 -10.66
CA ASP A 21 -6.48 -10.99 -12.02
C ASP A 21 -5.83 -9.60 -12.14
N LEU A 22 -5.63 -8.88 -11.02
CA LEU A 22 -4.87 -7.62 -11.07
C LEU A 22 -3.40 -7.81 -10.67
N SER A 23 -3.11 -8.81 -9.82
CA SER A 23 -1.73 -9.19 -9.46
C SER A 23 -0.97 -9.86 -10.60
N SER A 24 -1.66 -10.44 -11.58
CA SER A 24 -1.06 -11.09 -12.76
C SER A 24 -0.58 -10.08 -13.80
N VAL A 25 -1.23 -8.91 -13.89
CA VAL A 25 -0.92 -7.86 -14.89
C VAL A 25 0.39 -7.14 -14.58
N ILE A 26 0.72 -6.97 -13.30
CA ILE A 26 2.01 -6.41 -12.86
C ILE A 26 2.72 -7.44 -11.99
N ASP A 27 3.62 -8.21 -12.61
CA ASP A 27 4.45 -9.18 -11.90
C ASP A 27 5.42 -8.47 -10.93
N ARG A 28 5.58 -9.03 -9.72
CA ARG A 28 6.64 -8.71 -8.77
C ARG A 28 8.01 -8.58 -9.45
N VAL A 29 8.34 -9.43 -10.42
CA VAL A 29 9.60 -9.37 -11.17
C VAL A 29 9.74 -8.04 -11.90
N LEU A 30 8.67 -7.57 -12.56
CA LEU A 30 8.63 -6.27 -13.23
C LEU A 30 8.80 -5.12 -12.25
N ILE A 31 8.12 -5.17 -11.10
CA ILE A 31 8.22 -4.15 -10.04
C ILE A 31 9.68 -4.01 -9.56
N ILE A 32 10.31 -5.13 -9.21
CA ILE A 32 11.69 -5.17 -8.72
C ILE A 32 12.66 -4.68 -9.80
N ALA A 33 12.51 -5.15 -11.04
CA ALA A 33 13.35 -4.75 -12.15
C ALA A 33 13.25 -3.25 -12.42
N TYR A 34 12.04 -2.70 -12.44
CA TYR A 34 11.82 -1.27 -12.62
C TYR A 34 12.47 -0.44 -11.52
N ARG A 35 12.25 -0.79 -10.24
CA ARG A 35 12.87 -0.09 -9.11
C ARG A 35 14.40 -0.11 -9.20
N LYS A 36 14.97 -1.28 -9.48
CA LYS A 36 16.43 -1.45 -9.64
C LYS A 36 16.96 -0.63 -10.81
N LYS A 37 16.26 -0.61 -11.95
CA LYS A 37 16.62 0.23 -13.12
C LYS A 37 16.62 1.72 -12.78
N LYS A 38 15.70 2.17 -11.93
CA LYS A 38 15.64 3.55 -11.41
C LYS A 38 16.67 3.83 -10.30
N LYS A 39 17.42 2.82 -9.83
CA LYS A 39 18.39 2.88 -8.72
C LYS A 39 17.77 3.40 -7.42
N GLU A 40 16.55 2.99 -7.14
CA GLU A 40 15.82 3.43 -5.94
C GLU A 40 15.86 2.40 -4.83
N SER A 41 15.96 2.88 -3.59
CA SER A 41 15.75 2.03 -2.42
C SER A 41 14.28 1.60 -2.33
N GLN A 42 14.03 0.48 -1.63
CA GLN A 42 12.66 0.04 -1.33
C GLN A 42 11.85 1.15 -0.64
N ARG A 43 12.45 1.82 0.36
CA ARG A 43 11.81 2.96 1.04
C ARG A 43 11.33 4.02 0.06
N ARG A 44 12.21 4.46 -0.86
CA ARG A 44 11.89 5.53 -1.81
C ARG A 44 10.80 5.11 -2.79
N PHE A 45 10.90 3.90 -3.33
CA PHE A 45 9.93 3.41 -4.31
C PHE A 45 8.54 3.19 -3.70
N TRP A 46 8.48 2.46 -2.59
CA TRP A 46 7.23 2.05 -1.95
C TRP A 46 6.50 3.21 -1.26
N ALA A 47 7.23 4.23 -0.79
CA ALA A 47 6.64 5.42 -0.18
C ALA A 47 5.64 6.14 -1.10
N ARG A 48 5.86 6.10 -2.43
CA ARG A 48 4.93 6.68 -3.42
C ARG A 48 3.51 6.11 -3.31
N PHE A 49 3.40 4.86 -2.90
CA PHE A 49 2.15 4.11 -2.81
C PHE A 49 1.65 4.02 -1.36
N GLY A 50 2.19 4.84 -0.46
CA GLY A 50 1.86 4.79 0.97
C GLY A 50 2.38 3.56 1.70
N VAL A 51 3.35 2.84 1.12
CA VAL A 51 3.87 1.59 1.66
C VAL A 51 5.21 1.84 2.38
N THR A 52 5.32 1.34 3.61
CA THR A 52 6.57 1.41 4.38
C THR A 52 7.66 0.51 3.78
N GLN A 53 8.94 0.79 4.08
CA GLN A 53 10.05 -0.01 3.55
C GLN A 53 9.95 -1.50 3.94
N SER A 54 9.59 -1.81 5.19
CA SER A 54 9.47 -3.19 5.67
C SER A 54 8.33 -3.94 4.98
N ARG A 55 7.18 -3.28 4.73
CA ARG A 55 6.07 -3.85 3.95
C ARG A 55 6.46 -4.06 2.49
N GLY A 56 7.10 -3.07 1.88
CA GLY A 56 7.61 -3.17 0.50
C GLY A 56 8.62 -4.32 0.32
N SER A 57 9.49 -4.54 1.30
CA SER A 57 10.42 -5.68 1.30
C SER A 57 9.67 -7.02 1.28
N ARG A 58 8.58 -7.15 2.03
CA ARG A 58 7.75 -8.37 2.04
C ARG A 58 7.08 -8.59 0.68
N PHE A 59 6.54 -7.54 0.06
CA PHE A 59 5.97 -7.62 -1.29
C PHE A 59 7.02 -8.07 -2.31
N GLU A 60 8.21 -7.47 -2.25
CA GLU A 60 9.35 -7.90 -3.08
C GLU A 60 9.89 -9.28 -2.73
N SER A 61 9.41 -9.93 -1.67
CA SER A 61 9.76 -11.30 -1.27
C SER A 61 8.63 -12.30 -1.55
N GLY A 62 7.49 -11.85 -2.09
CA GLY A 62 6.36 -12.71 -2.48
C GLY A 62 5.17 -12.66 -1.54
N ALA A 63 5.13 -11.74 -0.56
CA ALA A 63 3.91 -11.49 0.18
C ALA A 63 2.85 -10.84 -0.73
N GLU A 64 1.58 -11.15 -0.45
CA GLU A 64 0.45 -10.57 -1.16
C GLU A 64 0.44 -9.04 -1.08
N ILE A 65 0.24 -8.40 -2.23
CA ILE A 65 0.08 -6.95 -2.32
C ILE A 65 -1.41 -6.63 -2.19
N PRO A 66 -1.82 -5.80 -1.21
CA PRO A 66 -3.22 -5.44 -1.04
C PRO A 66 -3.83 -4.82 -2.31
N PRO A 67 -5.10 -5.09 -2.63
CA PRO A 67 -5.74 -4.61 -3.86
C PRO A 67 -5.58 -3.10 -4.13
N PRO A 68 -5.71 -2.19 -3.14
CA PRO A 68 -5.51 -0.76 -3.37
C PRO A 68 -4.11 -0.42 -3.90
N VAL A 69 -3.08 -1.10 -3.40
CA VAL A 69 -1.68 -0.89 -3.85
C VAL A 69 -1.50 -1.45 -5.26
N SER A 70 -2.07 -2.63 -5.55
CA SER A 70 -2.03 -3.25 -6.88
C SER A 70 -2.67 -2.37 -7.95
N ILE A 71 -3.81 -1.73 -7.66
CA ILE A 71 -4.48 -0.78 -8.55
C ILE A 71 -3.55 0.40 -8.86
N LEU A 72 -2.94 1.01 -7.83
CA LEU A 72 -2.03 2.15 -8.03
C LEU A 72 -0.79 1.76 -8.83
N LEU A 73 -0.24 0.57 -8.61
CA LEU A 73 0.87 0.05 -9.40
C LEU A 73 0.46 -0.12 -10.87
N GLY A 74 -0.71 -0.71 -11.13
CA GLY A 74 -1.25 -0.86 -12.49
C GLY A 74 -1.38 0.48 -13.21
N LEU A 75 -2.00 1.47 -12.57
CA LEU A 75 -2.14 2.83 -13.11
C LEU A 75 -0.79 3.49 -13.40
N TYR A 76 0.20 3.29 -12.51
CA TYR A 76 1.52 3.88 -12.63
C TYR A 76 2.35 3.25 -13.76
N PHE A 77 2.32 1.93 -13.90
CA PHE A 77 3.02 1.22 -14.96
C PHE A 77 2.39 1.45 -16.34
N ASN A 78 1.06 1.59 -16.39
CA ASN A 78 0.32 1.96 -17.61
C ASN A 78 0.41 3.45 -17.95
N LYS A 79 1.17 4.24 -17.18
CA LYS A 79 1.34 5.70 -17.39
C LYS A 79 0.06 6.51 -17.29
N THR A 80 -0.99 5.96 -16.67
CA THR A 80 -2.21 6.68 -16.34
C THR A 80 -1.98 7.70 -15.22
N ILE A 81 -1.09 7.37 -14.28
CA ILE A 81 -0.65 8.27 -13.21
C ILE A 81 0.89 8.33 -13.16
N SER A 82 1.41 9.45 -12.64
CA SER A 82 2.83 9.76 -12.52
C SER A 82 3.23 10.03 -11.06
N ASP A 83 4.54 10.20 -10.82
CA ASP A 83 5.06 10.62 -9.50
C ASP A 83 4.41 11.93 -9.02
N GLY A 84 4.10 12.85 -9.95
CA GLY A 84 3.45 14.12 -9.64
C GLY A 84 2.00 13.96 -9.19
N ASP A 85 1.28 12.96 -9.70
CA ASP A 85 -0.11 12.68 -9.32
C ASP A 85 -0.16 12.08 -7.92
N LEU A 86 0.71 11.10 -7.64
CA LEU A 86 0.87 10.48 -6.33
C LEU A 86 1.31 11.51 -5.27
N GLY A 87 2.24 12.42 -5.61
CA GLY A 87 2.65 13.50 -4.71
C GLY A 87 1.57 14.56 -4.45
N ARG A 88 0.64 14.80 -5.38
CA ARG A 88 -0.55 15.63 -5.13
C ARG A 88 -1.52 14.92 -4.19
N ALA A 89 -1.80 13.64 -4.44
CA ALA A 89 -2.66 12.83 -3.58
C ALA A 89 -2.12 12.77 -2.14
N GLU A 90 -0.83 12.54 -1.96
CA GLU A 90 -0.20 12.51 -0.63
C GLU A 90 -0.38 13.83 0.12
N ARG A 91 -0.25 14.99 -0.55
CA ARG A 91 -0.45 16.30 0.08
C ARG A 91 -1.87 16.54 0.54
N VAL A 92 -2.86 16.01 -0.17
CA VAL A 92 -4.27 16.07 0.25
C VAL A 92 -4.45 15.26 1.54
N LEU A 93 -3.87 14.05 1.61
CA LEU A 93 -3.96 13.18 2.78
C LEU A 93 -3.16 13.68 3.99
N ARG A 94 -2.03 14.36 3.76
CA ARG A 94 -1.17 14.96 4.80
C ARG A 94 -1.63 16.34 5.28
N ARG A 95 -2.78 16.84 4.84
CA ARG A 95 -3.42 18.01 5.45
C ARG A 95 -4.52 17.52 6.41
N PRO A 96 -4.23 17.33 7.72
CA PRO A 96 -5.31 17.21 8.69
C PRO A 96 -5.97 18.57 8.90
N ASP A 97 -5.20 19.64 9.11
CA ASP A 97 -5.65 21.03 9.25
C ASP A 97 -4.42 21.94 9.21
N ALA A 98 -4.50 23.10 8.55
CA ALA A 98 -3.62 24.23 8.81
C ALA A 98 -4.49 25.50 8.81
N PRO A 99 -4.47 26.35 9.85
CA PRO A 99 -3.39 26.57 10.82
C PRO A 99 -3.81 26.38 12.28
N MET A 100 -2.98 25.72 13.11
CA MET A 100 -2.88 26.17 14.51
C MET A 100 -2.18 27.53 14.48
N MET A 101 -2.99 28.59 14.46
CA MET A 101 -2.60 29.92 14.86
C MET A 101 -2.15 29.85 16.32
N LEU A 102 -0.86 29.62 16.56
CA LEU A 102 -0.26 30.04 17.81
C LEU A 102 -0.24 31.56 17.78
N SER A 103 -1.21 32.17 18.47
CA SER A 103 -1.21 33.60 18.75
C SER A 103 0.13 34.00 19.37
N PRO A 104 0.81 35.05 18.88
CA PRO A 104 1.89 35.66 19.65
C PRO A 104 1.25 36.52 20.74
N GLY A 105 1.23 36.03 21.97
CA GLY A 105 0.88 36.84 23.13
C GLY A 105 0.39 36.07 24.34
N GLN A 106 1.32 35.64 25.20
CA GLN A 106 1.41 35.96 26.63
C GLN A 106 2.77 35.56 27.16
#